data_AF-A0A5C6CJB8-F1
#
_entry.id   AF-A0A5C6CJB8-F1
#
_cell.length_a   1.000
_cell.length_b   1.000
_cell.length_c   1.000
_cell.angle_alpha   90.00
_cell.angle_beta   90.00
_cell.angle_gamma   90.00
#
_symmetry.space_group_name_H-M   'P 1'
#
loop_
_entity.id
_entity.type
_entity.pdbx_description
1 polymer ?
#
loop_
_entity_poly.entity_id
_entity_poly.type
_entity_poly.pdbx_seq_one_letter_code
_entity_poly.pdbx_strand_id
1 'polypeptide(L)'
;MLLESELRPRVQTDCGPLARRMHWLDLHLTDDDFGLIFMHAVFLADLAAMISQNAPSIAFRQNIDMSAAVTNYWTHTRARFELWHHAITRYRYAEQGGEGAAIREWWNRHSILLEEILVSEILCRVIAALGKTMDVEKGIDDVSPITDTVFRSHLEVCSRVHHLMLFGRGSSVRNTVRLNRLRQGVERWTDALLGRMIPYNKSALGYAIDPDRATAYAEECVENEAWAQRETSCLLFNTAMHEMLVQRSTPHAALPRANQRVADSVMGMFNRDVFDSVGVLKSRWLRELENNAGTEDRQPTQEVIHTKHHAIAARHTKNNVDVISQRWCD
;
A
#
# COMPACT_ATOMS: atom_id res chain seq x y z
N MET A 1 -14.40 66.87 -3.25
CA MET A 1 -13.13 67.20 -2.55
C MET A 1 -13.20 66.48 -1.22
N LEU A 2 -12.54 65.36 -0.90
CA LEU A 2 -11.48 64.51 -1.47
C LEU A 2 -11.89 63.06 -1.06
N LEU A 3 -12.09 62.07 -1.94
CA LEU A 3 -11.11 61.19 -2.60
C LEU A 3 -10.04 60.61 -1.66
N GLU A 4 -10.35 59.49 -1.00
CA GLU A 4 -9.36 58.46 -0.65
C GLU A 4 -9.91 57.08 -1.02
N SER A 5 -9.36 56.56 -2.11
CA SER A 5 -9.56 55.23 -2.68
C SER A 5 -8.44 54.32 -2.20
N GLU A 6 -8.69 53.47 -1.21
CA GLU A 6 -7.76 52.39 -0.86
C GLU A 6 -8.03 51.16 -1.72
N LEU A 7 -7.28 51.07 -2.82
CA LEU A 7 -7.02 49.87 -3.59
C LEU A 7 -6.21 48.88 -2.74
N ARG A 8 -6.86 47.84 -2.22
CA ARG A 8 -6.14 46.63 -1.77
C ARG A 8 -5.77 45.78 -2.99
N PRO A 9 -4.51 45.34 -3.14
CA PRO A 9 -4.17 44.34 -4.15
C PRO A 9 -4.74 42.99 -3.71
N ARG A 10 -5.63 42.42 -4.54
CA ARG A 10 -5.93 40.99 -4.51
C ARG A 10 -4.65 40.26 -4.90
N VAL A 11 -3.95 39.69 -3.92
CA VAL A 11 -2.95 38.65 -4.19
C VAL A 11 -3.73 37.43 -4.66
N GLN A 12 -3.82 37.30 -5.98
CA GLN A 12 -4.28 36.11 -6.65
C GLN A 12 -3.14 35.09 -6.51
N THR A 13 -3.14 34.33 -5.42
CA THR A 13 -2.33 33.12 -5.35
C THR A 13 -2.88 32.16 -6.39
N ASP A 14 -2.17 32.06 -7.51
CA ASP A 14 -2.30 30.95 -8.45
C ASP A 14 -2.21 29.64 -7.66
N CYS A 15 -3.36 29.04 -7.38
CA CYS A 15 -3.42 27.64 -6.97
C CYS A 15 -3.01 26.81 -8.17
N GLY A 16 -1.72 26.49 -8.25
CA GLY A 16 -1.18 25.53 -9.19
C GLY A 16 -1.84 24.15 -9.06
N PRO A 17 -1.49 23.19 -9.93
CA PRO A 17 -2.22 21.92 -10.16
C PRO A 17 -2.33 20.96 -8.95
N LEU A 18 -1.82 21.33 -7.78
CA LEU A 18 -1.75 20.53 -6.56
C LEU A 18 -3.06 20.51 -5.74
N ALA A 19 -4.02 21.41 -6.01
CA ALA A 19 -5.31 21.45 -5.32
C ALA A 19 -6.30 20.34 -5.76
N ARG A 20 -5.91 19.44 -6.68
CA ARG A 20 -6.68 18.24 -7.07
C ARG A 20 -6.16 16.95 -6.42
N ARG A 21 -5.45 17.04 -5.29
CA ARG A 21 -4.97 15.88 -4.52
C ARG A 21 -6.10 15.43 -3.56
N MET A 22 -6.61 14.21 -3.75
CA MET A 22 -7.64 13.47 -2.96
C MET A 22 -9.12 13.47 -3.42
N HIS A 23 -9.42 13.79 -4.68
CA HIS A 23 -10.75 13.43 -5.25
C HIS A 23 -10.88 11.92 -5.57
N TRP A 24 -9.90 11.07 -5.19
CA TRP A 24 -9.86 9.64 -5.53
C TRP A 24 -10.79 8.76 -4.68
N LEU A 25 -11.22 9.22 -3.50
CA LEU A 25 -12.32 8.59 -2.78
C LEU A 25 -13.69 8.92 -3.40
N ASP A 26 -13.80 10.01 -4.16
CA ASP A 26 -15.04 10.46 -4.80
C ASP A 26 -15.17 10.04 -6.28
N LEU A 27 -14.08 9.65 -6.96
CA LEU A 27 -14.07 9.45 -8.42
C LEU A 27 -14.42 8.03 -8.91
N HIS A 28 -14.76 7.09 -8.03
CA HIS A 28 -15.34 5.78 -8.39
C HIS A 28 -16.71 5.53 -7.73
N LEU A 29 -17.38 6.61 -7.32
CA LEU A 29 -18.78 6.60 -6.94
C LEU A 29 -19.64 6.60 -8.22
N THR A 30 -19.75 5.46 -8.89
CA THR A 30 -20.82 5.30 -9.88
C THR A 30 -22.14 5.23 -9.13
N ASP A 31 -22.97 6.25 -9.34
CA ASP A 31 -24.39 6.29 -9.02
C ASP A 31 -25.08 5.01 -9.50
N ASP A 32 -25.21 4.03 -8.61
CA ASP A 32 -26.15 2.91 -8.75
C ASP A 32 -27.06 2.92 -7.50
N ASP A 33 -28.02 3.85 -7.53
CA ASP A 33 -29.37 3.93 -6.95
C ASP A 33 -29.72 3.42 -5.53
N PHE A 34 -28.85 2.78 -4.74
CA PHE A 34 -29.13 2.48 -3.33
C PHE A 34 -27.85 2.40 -2.47
N GLY A 35 -27.09 3.51 -2.36
CA GLY A 35 -26.27 3.90 -1.19
C GLY A 35 -25.34 2.89 -0.49
N LEU A 36 -25.09 1.73 -1.07
CA LEU A 36 -24.19 0.70 -0.54
C LEU A 36 -22.86 0.86 -1.25
N ILE A 37 -21.99 1.66 -0.66
CA ILE A 37 -20.58 1.72 -1.05
C ILE A 37 -20.02 0.31 -0.93
N PHE A 38 -19.72 -0.32 -2.07
CA PHE A 38 -19.16 -1.67 -2.12
C PHE A 38 -17.64 -1.60 -2.06
N MET A 39 -17.05 -1.93 -0.92
CA MET A 39 -15.59 -1.94 -0.80
C MET A 39 -14.96 -3.13 -1.53
N HIS A 40 -14.40 -2.85 -2.71
CA HIS A 40 -13.59 -3.79 -3.49
C HIS A 40 -12.26 -4.13 -2.81
N ALA A 41 -11.71 -5.32 -3.07
CA ALA A 41 -10.45 -5.80 -2.47
C ALA A 41 -9.24 -4.91 -2.83
N VAL A 42 -9.29 -4.24 -3.99
CA VAL A 42 -8.25 -3.30 -4.44
C VAL A 42 -8.05 -2.16 -3.44
N PHE A 43 -9.11 -1.68 -2.78
CA PHE A 43 -8.97 -0.64 -1.77
C PHE A 43 -8.16 -1.10 -0.54
N LEU A 44 -8.13 -2.41 -0.24
CA LEU A 44 -7.26 -2.96 0.79
C LEU A 44 -5.78 -2.91 0.36
N ALA A 45 -5.50 -3.12 -0.92
CA ALA A 45 -4.16 -2.95 -1.48
C ALA A 45 -3.75 -1.46 -1.50
N ASP A 46 -4.67 -0.56 -1.84
CA ASP A 46 -4.41 0.90 -1.78
C ASP A 46 -4.11 1.35 -0.34
N LEU A 47 -4.87 0.84 0.63
CA LEU A 47 -4.61 1.03 2.05
C LEU A 47 -3.22 0.51 2.43
N ALA A 48 -2.84 -0.68 1.97
CA ALA A 48 -1.51 -1.23 2.20
C ALA A 48 -0.39 -0.35 1.60
N ALA A 49 -0.60 0.21 0.41
CA ALA A 49 0.36 1.11 -0.21
C ALA A 49 0.54 2.42 0.58
N MET A 50 -0.57 2.99 1.06
CA MET A 50 -0.56 4.16 1.93
C MET A 50 0.18 3.89 3.25
N ILE A 51 -0.02 2.70 3.84
CA ILE A 51 0.66 2.28 5.07
C ILE A 51 2.16 2.10 4.83
N SER A 52 2.54 1.38 3.77
CA SER A 52 3.95 1.15 3.41
C SER A 52 4.72 2.47 3.24
N GLN A 53 4.11 3.46 2.58
CA GLN A 53 4.71 4.79 2.40
C GLN A 53 4.95 5.52 3.74
N ASN A 54 4.06 5.34 4.71
CA ASN A 54 4.05 6.08 5.97
C ASN A 54 4.50 5.24 7.18
N ALA A 55 4.98 4.01 6.96
CA ALA A 55 5.33 3.07 8.02
C ALA A 55 6.28 3.64 9.08
N PRO A 56 7.33 4.42 8.74
CA PRO A 56 8.23 5.00 9.75
C PRO A 56 7.51 6.01 10.63
N SER A 57 6.67 6.86 10.04
CA SER A 57 5.84 7.81 10.79
C SER A 57 4.91 7.06 11.74
N ILE A 58 4.27 6.00 11.26
CA ILE A 58 3.31 5.22 12.06
C ILE A 58 4.00 4.52 13.24
N ALA A 59 5.19 3.95 13.00
CA ALA A 59 5.94 3.20 14.01
C ALA A 59 6.50 4.08 15.15
N PHE A 60 6.93 5.31 14.86
CA PHE A 60 7.60 6.22 15.81
C PHE A 60 6.66 6.86 16.86
N ARG A 61 5.68 6.12 17.39
CA ARG A 61 4.57 6.65 18.21
C ARG A 61 4.75 6.34 19.69
N GLN A 62 4.66 7.36 20.54
CA GLN A 62 4.56 7.21 22.00
C GLN A 62 3.09 6.93 22.42
N ASN A 63 2.91 5.92 23.29
CA ASN A 63 1.79 5.72 24.22
C ASN A 63 0.35 5.94 23.73
N ILE A 64 -0.08 5.21 22.69
CA ILE A 64 -1.52 5.08 22.41
C ILE A 64 -1.91 3.61 22.44
N ASP A 65 -2.95 3.32 23.22
CA ASP A 65 -3.58 2.01 23.31
C ASP A 65 -4.26 1.67 21.98
N MET A 66 -3.72 0.66 21.29
CA MET A 66 -4.24 0.14 20.03
C MET A 66 -4.95 -1.20 20.20
N SER A 67 -5.09 -1.69 21.44
CA SER A 67 -5.59 -3.02 21.76
C SER A 67 -6.97 -3.27 21.14
N ALA A 68 -7.88 -2.30 21.23
CA ALA A 68 -9.21 -2.41 20.66
C ALA A 68 -9.18 -2.53 19.12
N ALA A 69 -8.39 -1.71 18.44
CA ALA A 69 -8.28 -1.73 16.97
C ALA A 69 -7.63 -3.02 16.45
N VAL A 70 -6.57 -3.47 17.12
CA VAL A 70 -5.87 -4.73 16.81
C VAL A 70 -6.79 -5.94 17.03
N THR A 71 -7.56 -5.94 18.13
CA THR A 71 -8.55 -6.97 18.43
C THR A 71 -9.68 -7.01 17.39
N ASN A 72 -10.17 -5.84 16.98
CA ASN A 72 -11.18 -5.73 15.93
C ASN A 72 -10.64 -6.24 14.59
N TYR A 73 -9.41 -5.87 14.23
CA TYR A 73 -8.76 -6.36 13.00
C TYR A 73 -8.66 -7.88 12.98
N TRP A 74 -8.22 -8.49 14.08
CA TRP A 74 -8.17 -9.95 14.20
C TRP A 74 -9.56 -10.57 14.06
N THR A 75 -10.55 -10.04 14.79
CA THR A 75 -11.93 -10.56 14.79
C THR A 75 -12.56 -10.49 13.40
N HIS A 76 -12.47 -9.33 12.74
CA HIS A 76 -13.05 -9.12 11.42
C HIS A 76 -12.34 -9.92 10.34
N THR A 77 -11.01 -10.05 10.42
CA THR A 77 -10.25 -10.86 9.47
C THR A 77 -10.54 -12.34 9.66
N ARG A 78 -10.64 -12.83 10.90
CA ARG A 78 -11.06 -14.21 11.20
C ARG A 78 -12.44 -14.52 10.65
N ALA A 79 -13.43 -13.65 10.89
CA ALA A 79 -14.77 -13.83 10.35
C ALA A 79 -14.77 -13.91 8.81
N ARG A 80 -13.91 -13.13 8.15
CA ARG A 80 -13.72 -13.21 6.70
C ARG A 80 -13.09 -14.54 6.26
N PHE A 81 -12.09 -15.04 6.98
CA PHE A 81 -11.48 -16.35 6.70
C PHE A 81 -12.48 -17.49 6.80
N GLU A 82 -13.39 -17.48 7.78
CA GLU A 82 -14.44 -18.49 7.90
C GLU A 82 -15.35 -18.52 6.65
N LEU A 83 -15.73 -17.35 6.12
CA LEU A 83 -16.52 -17.26 4.89
C LEU A 83 -15.77 -17.84 3.68
N TRP A 84 -14.48 -17.53 3.55
CA TRP A 84 -13.62 -18.09 2.51
C TRP A 84 -13.46 -19.60 2.65
N HIS A 85 -13.24 -20.10 3.86
CA HIS A 85 -13.16 -21.53 4.15
C HIS A 85 -14.45 -22.25 3.80
N HIS A 86 -15.62 -21.72 4.18
CA HIS A 86 -16.90 -22.32 3.80
C HIS A 86 -17.10 -22.36 2.28
N ALA A 87 -16.68 -21.34 1.54
CA ALA A 87 -16.74 -21.34 0.08
C ALA A 87 -15.82 -22.42 -0.53
N ILE A 88 -14.57 -22.52 -0.07
CA ILE A 88 -13.60 -23.52 -0.54
C ILE A 88 -14.01 -24.95 -0.16
N THR A 89 -14.58 -25.15 1.03
CA THR A 89 -15.06 -26.46 1.47
C THR A 89 -16.22 -26.95 0.59
N ARG A 90 -17.11 -26.05 0.13
CA ARG A 90 -18.17 -26.40 -0.83
C ARG A 90 -17.63 -26.89 -2.17
N TYR A 91 -16.49 -26.38 -2.63
CA TYR A 91 -15.81 -26.94 -3.81
C TYR A 91 -15.42 -28.40 -3.57
N ARG A 92 -14.82 -28.71 -2.41
CA ARG A 92 -14.37 -30.08 -2.09
C ARG A 92 -15.52 -31.08 -2.07
N TYR A 93 -16.68 -30.68 -1.54
CA TYR A 93 -17.87 -31.54 -1.58
C TYR A 93 -18.37 -31.79 -3.01
N ALA A 94 -18.39 -30.74 -3.87
CA ALA A 94 -18.75 -30.91 -5.27
C ALA A 94 -17.75 -31.81 -6.03
N GLU A 95 -16.47 -31.71 -5.71
CA GLU A 95 -15.41 -32.55 -6.28
C GLU A 95 -15.56 -34.02 -5.87
N GLN A 96 -15.83 -34.29 -4.59
CA GLN A 96 -16.07 -35.64 -4.08
C GLN A 96 -17.33 -36.29 -4.65
N GLY A 97 -18.37 -35.50 -4.92
CA GLY A 97 -19.60 -35.99 -5.57
C GLY A 97 -19.43 -36.34 -7.05
N GLY A 98 -18.32 -35.96 -7.69
CA GLY A 98 -18.03 -36.26 -9.09
C GLY A 98 -18.88 -35.48 -10.11
N GLU A 99 -19.71 -34.53 -9.66
CA GLU A 99 -20.61 -33.76 -10.51
C GLU A 99 -19.89 -32.62 -11.22
N GLY A 100 -19.34 -32.89 -12.42
CA GLY A 100 -18.58 -31.90 -13.19
C GLY A 100 -19.32 -30.58 -13.49
N ALA A 101 -20.66 -30.60 -13.57
CA ALA A 101 -21.47 -29.40 -13.74
C ALA A 101 -21.48 -28.52 -12.47
N ALA A 102 -21.64 -29.12 -11.30
CA ALA A 102 -21.61 -28.42 -10.01
C ALA A 102 -20.24 -27.78 -9.76
N ILE A 103 -19.16 -28.47 -10.13
CA ILE A 103 -17.79 -27.95 -10.02
C ILE A 103 -17.60 -26.71 -10.92
N ARG A 104 -18.05 -26.76 -12.18
CA ARG A 104 -17.96 -25.61 -13.11
C ARG A 104 -18.78 -24.41 -12.61
N GLU A 105 -19.99 -24.66 -12.12
CA GLU A 105 -20.85 -23.61 -11.57
C GLU A 105 -20.22 -22.96 -10.33
N TRP A 106 -19.56 -23.76 -9.47
CA TRP A 106 -18.82 -23.21 -8.34
C TRP A 106 -17.71 -22.26 -8.79
N TRP A 107 -16.91 -22.63 -9.81
CA TRP A 107 -15.85 -21.77 -10.34
C TRP A 107 -16.37 -20.46 -10.90
N ASN A 108 -17.47 -20.52 -11.67
CA ASN A 108 -18.10 -19.32 -12.23
C ASN A 108 -18.52 -18.36 -11.12
N ARG A 109 -19.12 -18.88 -10.05
CA ARG A 109 -19.64 -18.08 -8.92
C ARG A 109 -18.56 -17.55 -7.99
N HIS A 110 -17.45 -18.27 -7.79
CA HIS A 110 -16.46 -17.95 -6.76
C HIS A 110 -15.13 -17.42 -7.31
N SER A 111 -15.00 -17.20 -8.63
CA SER A 111 -13.79 -16.61 -9.20
C SER A 111 -13.40 -15.27 -8.55
N ILE A 112 -14.37 -14.40 -8.30
CA ILE A 112 -14.19 -13.10 -7.64
C ILE A 112 -13.68 -13.27 -6.19
N LEU A 113 -14.16 -14.29 -5.48
CA LEU A 113 -13.69 -14.60 -4.12
C LEU A 113 -12.22 -15.01 -4.10
N LEU A 114 -11.76 -15.77 -5.11
CA LEU A 114 -10.36 -16.15 -5.25
C LEU A 114 -9.47 -14.94 -5.53
N GLU A 115 -9.94 -14.00 -6.35
CA GLU A 115 -9.24 -12.72 -6.57
C GLU A 115 -9.11 -11.91 -5.28
N GLU A 116 -10.20 -11.81 -4.51
CA GLU A 116 -10.23 -11.08 -3.24
C GLU A 116 -9.24 -11.66 -2.22
N ILE A 117 -9.12 -13.00 -2.14
CA ILE A 117 -8.13 -13.69 -1.29
C ILE A 117 -6.71 -13.28 -1.70
N LEU A 118 -6.40 -13.34 -2.99
CA LEU A 118 -5.07 -13.01 -3.51
C LEU A 118 -4.73 -11.54 -3.26
N VAL A 119 -5.61 -10.61 -3.64
CA VAL A 119 -5.36 -9.15 -3.48
C VAL A 119 -5.25 -8.75 -2.01
N SER A 120 -6.06 -9.35 -1.12
CA SER A 120 -6.01 -9.07 0.31
C SER A 120 -4.69 -9.47 0.98
N GLU A 121 -3.88 -10.33 0.35
CA GLU A 121 -2.58 -10.74 0.89
C GLU A 121 -1.61 -9.56 1.06
N ILE A 122 -1.71 -8.56 0.17
CA ILE A 122 -0.88 -7.34 0.20
C ILE A 122 -1.04 -6.64 1.56
N LEU A 123 -2.28 -6.40 1.98
CA LEU A 123 -2.58 -5.75 3.26
C LEU A 123 -2.11 -6.60 4.44
N CYS A 124 -2.40 -7.90 4.43
CA CYS A 124 -2.01 -8.80 5.52
C CYS A 124 -0.48 -8.79 5.76
N ARG A 125 0.33 -8.83 4.69
CA ARG A 125 1.79 -8.76 4.78
C ARG A 125 2.29 -7.41 5.27
N VAL A 126 1.76 -6.32 4.73
CA VAL A 126 2.14 -4.96 5.14
C VAL A 126 1.78 -4.70 6.61
N ILE A 127 0.61 -5.13 7.06
CA ILE A 127 0.19 -4.97 8.47
C ILE A 127 1.05 -5.80 9.41
N ALA A 128 1.41 -7.04 9.05
CA ALA A 128 2.29 -7.85 9.87
C ALA A 128 3.71 -7.26 9.94
N ALA A 129 4.25 -6.77 8.82
CA ALA A 129 5.52 -6.05 8.80
C ALA A 129 5.46 -4.77 9.65
N LEU A 130 4.37 -4.01 9.58
CA LEU A 130 4.18 -2.82 10.41
C LEU A 130 4.08 -3.16 11.89
N GLY A 131 3.25 -4.15 12.26
CA GLY A 131 3.11 -4.62 13.64
C GLY A 131 4.46 -5.04 14.22
N LYS A 132 5.26 -5.77 13.44
CA LYS A 132 6.64 -6.12 13.85
C LYS A 132 7.53 -4.91 14.03
N THR A 133 7.39 -3.90 13.17
CA THR A 133 8.13 -2.64 13.29
C THR A 133 7.80 -1.93 14.59
N MET A 134 6.50 -1.79 14.90
CA MET A 134 6.01 -1.10 16.09
C MET A 134 6.49 -1.75 17.39
N ASP A 135 6.49 -3.08 17.42
CA ASP A 135 6.94 -3.88 18.56
C ASP A 135 8.45 -3.79 18.75
N VAL A 136 9.23 -3.85 17.66
CA VAL A 136 10.70 -3.67 17.70
C VAL A 136 11.08 -2.28 18.21
N GLU A 137 10.44 -1.22 17.71
CA GLU A 137 10.71 0.17 18.13
C GLU A 137 10.41 0.40 19.61
N LYS A 138 9.40 -0.30 20.17
CA LYS A 138 8.99 -0.17 21.57
C LYS A 138 9.66 -1.18 22.51
N GLY A 139 10.33 -2.20 21.97
CA GLY A 139 10.87 -3.31 22.75
C GLY A 139 9.80 -4.15 23.46
N ILE A 140 8.57 -4.23 22.91
CA ILE A 140 7.45 -5.01 23.43
C ILE A 140 6.91 -5.94 22.35
N ASP A 141 6.11 -6.94 22.71
CA ASP A 141 5.49 -7.88 21.77
C ASP A 141 3.96 -7.86 21.93
N ASP A 142 3.33 -6.77 21.48
CA ASP A 142 1.92 -6.48 21.70
C ASP A 142 1.11 -6.62 20.39
N VAL A 143 1.58 -5.99 19.31
CA VAL A 143 0.87 -5.96 18.02
C VAL A 143 1.24 -7.15 17.15
N SER A 144 2.53 -7.48 17.09
CA SER A 144 3.11 -8.46 16.18
C SER A 144 2.54 -9.88 16.32
N PRO A 145 2.27 -10.41 17.53
CA PRO A 145 1.71 -11.77 17.68
C PRO A 145 0.33 -11.90 17.03
N ILE A 146 -0.49 -10.85 17.14
CA ILE A 146 -1.84 -10.83 16.58
C ILE A 146 -1.76 -10.69 15.06
N THR A 147 -0.97 -9.74 14.55
CA THR A 147 -0.83 -9.53 13.10
C THR A 147 -0.17 -10.72 12.40
N ASP A 148 0.78 -11.38 13.05
CA ASP A 148 1.43 -12.61 12.54
C ASP A 148 0.46 -13.77 12.46
N THR A 149 -0.42 -13.92 13.46
CA THR A 149 -1.46 -14.94 13.44
C THR A 149 -2.39 -14.73 12.25
N VAL A 150 -2.85 -13.48 12.03
CA VAL A 150 -3.68 -13.13 10.87
C VAL A 150 -2.95 -13.41 9.55
N PHE A 151 -1.69 -13.00 9.44
CA PHE A 151 -0.86 -13.24 8.27
C PHE A 151 -0.71 -14.74 7.95
N ARG A 152 -0.37 -15.57 8.94
CA ARG A 152 -0.22 -17.03 8.75
C ARG A 152 -1.53 -17.69 8.32
N SER A 153 -2.65 -17.30 8.92
CA SER A 153 -3.97 -17.79 8.51
C SER A 153 -4.32 -17.36 7.08
N HIS A 154 -3.93 -16.15 6.66
CA HIS A 154 -4.10 -15.72 5.28
C HIS A 154 -3.29 -16.58 4.31
N LEU A 155 -2.02 -16.86 4.62
CA LEU A 155 -1.17 -17.73 3.80
C LEU A 155 -1.75 -19.13 3.64
N GLU A 156 -2.38 -19.67 4.68
CA GLU A 156 -3.07 -20.96 4.59
C GLU A 156 -4.21 -20.91 3.56
N VAL A 157 -5.03 -19.87 3.56
CA VAL A 157 -6.10 -19.69 2.58
C VAL A 157 -5.52 -19.52 1.17
N CYS A 158 -4.49 -18.67 0.99
CA CYS A 158 -3.82 -18.50 -0.30
C CYS A 158 -3.22 -19.81 -0.83
N SER A 159 -2.61 -20.61 0.03
CA SER A 159 -2.10 -21.95 -0.34
C SER A 159 -3.21 -22.85 -0.89
N ARG A 160 -4.40 -22.81 -0.27
CA ARG A 160 -5.58 -23.54 -0.78
C ARG A 160 -6.05 -23.00 -2.13
N VAL A 161 -6.03 -21.67 -2.35
CA VAL A 161 -6.35 -21.06 -3.64
C VAL A 161 -5.35 -21.47 -4.71
N HIS A 162 -4.05 -21.47 -4.41
CA HIS A 162 -3.01 -21.94 -5.34
C HIS A 162 -3.22 -23.42 -5.71
N HIS A 163 -3.54 -24.26 -4.73
CA HIS A 163 -3.87 -25.66 -4.99
C HIS A 163 -5.10 -25.80 -5.90
N LEU A 164 -6.15 -25.00 -5.69
CA LEU A 164 -7.32 -24.98 -6.58
C LEU A 164 -6.96 -24.51 -7.99
N MET A 165 -6.09 -23.51 -8.13
CA MET A 165 -5.66 -23.02 -9.45
C MET A 165 -4.86 -24.07 -10.23
N LEU A 166 -4.05 -24.89 -9.55
CA LEU A 166 -3.19 -25.90 -10.18
C LEU A 166 -3.91 -27.22 -10.44
N PHE A 167 -4.68 -27.71 -9.47
CA PHE A 167 -5.25 -29.06 -9.49
C PHE A 167 -6.78 -29.07 -9.57
N GLY A 168 -7.42 -27.90 -9.45
CA GLY A 168 -8.87 -27.80 -9.42
C GLY A 168 -9.50 -28.15 -10.77
N ARG A 169 -10.45 -29.09 -10.74
CA ARG A 169 -11.28 -29.44 -11.90
C ARG A 169 -12.30 -28.34 -12.16
N GLY A 170 -12.78 -28.24 -13.39
CA GLY A 170 -13.89 -27.36 -13.76
C GLY A 170 -13.55 -25.87 -13.94
N SER A 171 -12.31 -25.44 -13.65
CA SER A 171 -11.85 -24.11 -14.05
C SER A 171 -11.64 -24.06 -15.57
N SER A 172 -12.03 -22.96 -16.21
CA SER A 172 -11.60 -22.70 -17.58
C SER A 172 -10.13 -22.29 -17.60
N VAL A 173 -9.39 -22.69 -18.63
CA VAL A 173 -7.98 -22.29 -18.82
C VAL A 173 -7.84 -20.77 -18.76
N ARG A 174 -8.81 -20.03 -19.34
CA ARG A 174 -8.87 -18.57 -19.30
C ARG A 174 -8.92 -18.03 -17.87
N ASN A 175 -9.76 -18.60 -16.99
CA ASN A 175 -9.89 -18.16 -15.61
C ASN A 175 -8.61 -18.44 -14.81
N THR A 176 -8.03 -19.63 -14.96
CA THR A 176 -6.77 -19.98 -14.28
C THR A 176 -5.62 -19.08 -14.73
N VAL A 177 -5.48 -18.81 -16.03
CA VAL A 177 -4.45 -17.88 -16.54
C VAL A 177 -4.64 -16.47 -16.01
N ARG A 178 -5.89 -15.98 -15.96
CA ARG A 178 -6.20 -14.65 -15.41
C ARG A 178 -5.85 -14.55 -13.93
N LEU A 179 -6.27 -15.51 -13.11
CA LEU A 179 -5.94 -15.58 -11.69
C LEU A 179 -4.42 -15.66 -11.48
N ASN A 180 -3.70 -16.43 -12.28
CA ASN A 180 -2.24 -16.51 -12.17
C ASN A 180 -1.55 -15.18 -12.53
N ARG A 181 -2.04 -14.44 -13.53
CA ARG A 181 -1.54 -13.09 -13.84
C ARG A 181 -1.84 -12.09 -12.72
N LEU A 182 -3.00 -12.20 -12.07
CA LEU A 182 -3.32 -11.39 -10.90
C LEU A 182 -2.38 -11.73 -9.73
N ARG A 183 -2.22 -13.03 -9.40
CA ARG A 183 -1.28 -13.52 -8.37
C ARG A 183 0.13 -12.98 -8.59
N GLN A 184 0.70 -13.15 -9.78
CA GLN A 184 2.05 -12.64 -10.08
C GLN A 184 2.16 -11.11 -9.92
N GLY A 185 1.09 -10.38 -10.24
CA GLY A 185 1.03 -8.93 -10.03
C GLY A 185 1.01 -8.57 -8.55
N VAL A 186 0.12 -9.20 -7.77
CA VAL A 186 0.04 -9.09 -6.31
C VAL A 186 1.40 -9.37 -5.68
N GLU A 187 2.08 -10.44 -6.12
CA GLU A 187 3.37 -10.82 -5.54
C GLU A 187 4.44 -9.75 -5.73
N ARG A 188 4.59 -9.26 -6.97
CA ARG A 188 5.57 -8.22 -7.30
C ARG A 188 5.32 -6.93 -6.54
N TRP A 189 4.06 -6.47 -6.48
CA TRP A 189 3.74 -5.25 -5.74
C TRP A 189 3.86 -5.41 -4.23
N THR A 190 3.60 -6.59 -3.69
CA THR A 190 3.84 -6.89 -2.28
C THR A 190 5.32 -6.69 -1.95
N ASP A 191 6.23 -7.29 -2.71
CA ASP A 191 7.66 -7.15 -2.46
C ASP A 191 8.13 -5.71 -2.64
N ALA A 192 7.57 -4.99 -3.60
CA ALA A 192 7.88 -3.59 -3.83
C ALA A 192 7.39 -2.68 -2.68
N LEU A 193 6.21 -2.95 -2.12
CA LEU A 193 5.70 -2.24 -0.94
C LEU A 193 6.50 -2.56 0.33
N LEU A 194 6.90 -3.82 0.52
CA LEU A 194 7.77 -4.19 1.64
C LEU A 194 9.19 -3.64 1.46
N GLY A 195 9.69 -3.58 0.22
CA GLY A 195 10.96 -2.94 -0.15
C GLY A 195 11.07 -1.51 0.37
N ARG A 196 9.99 -0.72 0.28
CA ARG A 196 9.92 0.63 0.84
C ARG A 196 10.03 0.70 2.36
N MET A 197 9.62 -0.36 3.05
CA MET A 197 9.64 -0.44 4.51
C MET A 197 11.01 -0.92 5.03
N ILE A 198 11.73 -1.74 4.27
CA ILE A 198 13.00 -2.37 4.67
C ILE A 198 14.07 -1.38 5.15
N PRO A 199 14.29 -0.21 4.50
CA PRO A 199 15.29 0.77 4.97
C PRO A 199 15.04 1.26 6.40
N TYR A 200 13.79 1.17 6.87
CA TYR A 200 13.38 1.58 8.21
C TYR A 200 13.23 0.41 9.15
N ASN A 201 12.85 -0.76 8.63
CA ASN A 201 12.77 -1.98 9.40
C ASN A 201 13.17 -3.21 8.58
N LYS A 202 14.34 -3.76 8.89
CA LYS A 202 14.85 -4.98 8.26
C LYS A 202 13.93 -6.20 8.48
N SER A 203 13.14 -6.23 9.55
CA SER A 203 12.19 -7.33 9.79
C SER A 203 11.08 -7.41 8.75
N ALA A 204 10.80 -6.33 8.01
CA ALA A 204 9.84 -6.35 6.89
C ALA A 204 10.21 -7.39 5.81
N LEU A 205 11.51 -7.70 5.67
CA LEU A 205 12.00 -8.72 4.75
C LEU A 205 11.43 -10.11 5.04
N GLY A 206 11.15 -10.44 6.30
CA GLY A 206 10.54 -11.71 6.70
C GLY A 206 9.11 -11.91 6.18
N TYR A 207 8.47 -10.85 5.71
CA TYR A 207 7.12 -10.87 5.14
C TYR A 207 7.12 -10.77 3.61
N ALA A 208 8.30 -10.70 2.97
CA ALA A 208 8.42 -10.71 1.52
C ALA A 208 8.00 -12.08 0.94
N ILE A 209 7.58 -12.07 -0.31
CA ILE A 209 7.35 -13.28 -1.11
C ILE A 209 8.67 -13.69 -1.75
N ASP A 210 9.38 -12.71 -2.30
CA ASP A 210 10.71 -12.85 -2.86
C ASP A 210 11.64 -11.85 -2.17
N PRO A 211 12.43 -12.32 -1.19
CA PRO A 211 13.34 -11.47 -0.41
C PRO A 211 14.36 -10.71 -1.27
N ASP A 212 14.84 -11.32 -2.36
CA ASP A 212 15.83 -10.71 -3.24
C ASP A 212 15.20 -9.55 -4.02
N ARG A 213 13.99 -9.76 -4.56
CA ARG A 213 13.22 -8.70 -5.21
C ARG A 213 12.88 -7.57 -4.25
N ALA A 214 12.45 -7.88 -3.03
CA ALA A 214 12.14 -6.87 -2.01
C ALA A 214 13.38 -6.04 -1.63
N THR A 215 14.54 -6.69 -1.57
CA THR A 215 15.83 -6.02 -1.29
C THR A 215 16.24 -5.09 -2.43
N ALA A 216 16.12 -5.53 -3.69
CA ALA A 216 16.38 -4.66 -4.84
C ALA A 216 15.49 -3.40 -4.84
N TYR A 217 14.20 -3.54 -4.49
CA TYR A 217 13.32 -2.38 -4.32
C TYR A 217 13.72 -1.48 -3.14
N ALA A 218 14.25 -2.06 -2.06
CA ALA A 218 14.75 -1.29 -0.92
C ALA A 218 15.96 -0.42 -1.29
N GLU A 219 16.89 -0.97 -2.09
CA GLU A 219 18.06 -0.26 -2.61
C GLU A 219 17.62 0.93 -3.48
N GLU A 220 16.71 0.72 -4.44
CA GLU A 220 16.16 1.80 -5.30
C GLU A 220 15.44 2.89 -4.48
N CYS A 221 14.79 2.52 -3.37
CA CYS A 221 14.11 3.48 -2.50
C CYS A 221 15.08 4.39 -1.73
N VAL A 222 16.29 3.90 -1.41
CA VAL A 222 17.32 4.68 -0.70
C VAL A 222 18.00 5.67 -1.64
N GLU A 223 18.22 5.31 -2.91
CA GLU A 223 18.88 6.16 -3.91
C GLU A 223 18.06 7.43 -4.27
N ASN A 224 16.74 7.41 -4.09
CA ASN A 224 15.85 8.53 -4.37
C ASN A 224 15.74 9.50 -3.17
N GLU A 225 16.83 10.19 -2.84
CA GLU A 225 16.95 11.01 -1.61
C GLU A 225 16.16 12.34 -1.63
N ALA A 226 15.86 12.91 -2.80
CA ALA A 226 15.13 14.19 -2.86
C ALA A 226 13.65 13.99 -2.52
N TRP A 227 13.21 14.58 -1.40
CA TRP A 227 11.86 14.41 -0.84
C TRP A 227 10.71 14.61 -1.84
N ALA A 228 10.77 15.65 -2.68
CA ALA A 228 9.74 15.93 -3.69
C ALA A 228 9.69 14.86 -4.80
N GLN A 229 10.84 14.29 -5.16
CA GLN A 229 10.92 13.19 -6.13
C GLN A 229 10.33 11.93 -5.52
N ARG A 230 10.60 11.67 -4.24
CA ARG A 230 10.03 10.52 -3.51
C ARG A 230 8.51 10.57 -3.42
N GLU A 231 7.90 11.71 -3.09
CA GLU A 231 6.43 11.82 -3.04
C GLU A 231 5.79 11.51 -4.40
N THR A 232 6.37 12.07 -5.47
CA THR A 232 5.91 11.85 -6.85
C THR A 232 6.07 10.39 -7.27
N SER A 233 7.23 9.78 -6.98
CA SER A 233 7.49 8.36 -7.26
C SER A 233 6.54 7.44 -6.47
N CYS A 234 6.25 7.76 -5.20
CA CYS A 234 5.27 7.03 -4.40
C CYS A 234 3.87 7.10 -5.03
N LEU A 235 3.44 8.30 -5.44
CA LEU A 235 2.15 8.48 -6.11
C LEU A 235 2.05 7.67 -7.40
N LEU A 236 3.01 7.84 -8.31
CA LEU A 236 3.03 7.15 -9.60
C LEU A 236 3.00 5.63 -9.43
N PHE A 237 3.77 5.13 -8.48
CA PHE A 237 3.80 3.72 -8.15
C PHE A 237 2.47 3.22 -7.59
N ASN A 238 1.84 3.96 -6.67
CA ASN A 238 0.56 3.57 -6.09
C ASN A 238 -0.52 3.56 -7.17
N THR A 239 -0.52 4.55 -8.06
CA THR A 239 -1.41 4.60 -9.24
C THR A 239 -1.18 3.42 -10.17
N ALA A 240 0.08 3.09 -10.49
CA ALA A 240 0.41 1.97 -11.36
C ALA A 240 0.01 0.61 -10.74
N MET A 241 0.17 0.46 -9.42
CA MET A 241 -0.32 -0.71 -8.69
C MET A 241 -1.84 -0.81 -8.77
N HIS A 242 -2.54 0.27 -8.43
CA HIS A 242 -3.99 0.33 -8.47
C HIS A 242 -4.53 -0.02 -9.86
N GLU A 243 -4.02 0.64 -10.90
CA GLU A 243 -4.42 0.39 -12.29
C GLU A 243 -4.21 -1.07 -12.69
N MET A 244 -3.04 -1.65 -12.36
CA MET A 244 -2.77 -3.06 -12.63
C MET A 244 -3.78 -3.98 -11.94
N LEU A 245 -4.08 -3.74 -10.66
CA LEU A 245 -5.00 -4.55 -9.90
C LEU A 245 -6.44 -4.43 -10.43
N VAL A 246 -6.91 -3.20 -10.72
CA VAL A 246 -8.23 -2.97 -11.33
C VAL A 246 -8.35 -3.66 -12.68
N GLN A 247 -7.35 -3.54 -13.57
CA GLN A 247 -7.37 -4.17 -14.89
C GLN A 247 -7.39 -5.69 -14.85
N ARG A 248 -6.85 -6.31 -13.79
CA ARG A 248 -6.75 -7.78 -13.66
C ARG A 248 -7.81 -8.39 -12.75
N SER A 249 -8.56 -7.56 -12.03
CA SER A 249 -9.64 -7.98 -11.15
C SER A 249 -11.00 -7.73 -11.79
N THR A 250 -12.00 -8.42 -11.29
CA THR A 250 -13.40 -8.17 -11.61
C THR A 250 -13.86 -6.90 -10.89
N PRO A 251 -14.70 -6.03 -11.45
CA PRO A 251 -15.12 -4.79 -10.79
C PRO A 251 -16.02 -5.01 -9.55
N HIS A 252 -16.53 -6.22 -9.35
CA HIS A 252 -17.44 -6.55 -8.26
C HIS A 252 -16.68 -7.13 -7.07
N ALA A 253 -17.06 -6.75 -5.86
CA ALA A 253 -16.50 -7.31 -4.63
C ALA A 253 -17.20 -8.62 -4.25
N ALA A 254 -16.45 -9.62 -3.77
CA ALA A 254 -17.05 -10.86 -3.26
C ALA A 254 -17.66 -10.65 -1.87
N LEU A 255 -16.93 -9.99 -0.95
CA LEU A 255 -17.38 -9.71 0.41
C LEU A 255 -17.17 -8.23 0.80
N PRO A 256 -17.91 -7.29 0.17
CA PRO A 256 -17.67 -5.85 0.35
C PRO A 256 -17.75 -5.38 1.81
N ARG A 257 -18.73 -5.86 2.57
CA ARG A 257 -18.87 -5.51 4.00
C ARG A 257 -17.76 -6.09 4.87
N ALA A 258 -17.22 -7.26 4.51
CA ALA A 258 -16.11 -7.86 5.25
C ALA A 258 -14.81 -7.07 4.97
N ASN A 259 -14.59 -6.67 3.72
CA ASN A 259 -13.47 -5.80 3.35
C ASN A 259 -13.54 -4.46 4.09
N GLN A 260 -14.71 -3.82 4.13
CA GLN A 260 -14.91 -2.57 4.87
C GLN A 260 -14.54 -2.70 6.35
N ARG A 261 -15.03 -3.73 7.04
CA ARG A 261 -14.73 -3.92 8.46
C ARG A 261 -13.24 -4.15 8.74
N VAL A 262 -12.55 -4.87 7.85
CA VAL A 262 -11.10 -5.06 7.96
C VAL A 262 -10.39 -3.72 7.76
N ALA A 263 -10.78 -2.95 6.76
CA ALA A 263 -10.22 -1.62 6.50
C ALA A 263 -10.47 -0.65 7.66
N ASP A 264 -11.69 -0.58 8.18
CA ASP A 264 -12.06 0.26 9.32
C ASP A 264 -11.21 -0.07 10.55
N SER A 265 -10.96 -1.36 10.79
CA SER A 265 -10.13 -1.81 11.91
C SER A 265 -8.67 -1.43 11.75
N VAL A 266 -8.13 -1.59 10.53
CA VAL A 266 -6.78 -1.15 10.20
C VAL A 266 -6.67 0.37 10.34
N MET A 267 -7.64 1.12 9.82
CA MET A 267 -7.68 2.57 9.97
C MET A 267 -7.77 2.99 11.44
N GLY A 268 -8.48 2.22 12.27
CA GLY A 268 -8.54 2.40 13.72
C GLY A 268 -7.22 2.16 14.45
N MET A 269 -6.24 1.49 13.83
CA MET A 269 -4.88 1.39 14.39
C MET A 269 -4.14 2.74 14.29
N PHE A 270 -4.56 3.62 13.38
CA PHE A 270 -3.98 4.94 13.16
C PHE A 270 -4.70 6.01 13.99
N ASN A 271 -3.95 6.99 14.50
CA ASN A 271 -4.56 8.15 15.16
C ASN A 271 -5.33 9.01 14.17
N ARG A 272 -6.38 9.71 14.60
CA ARG A 272 -6.88 10.86 13.83
C ARG A 272 -5.80 11.93 13.65
N ASP A 273 -4.91 12.08 14.63
CA ASP A 273 -3.83 13.08 14.58
C ASP A 273 -2.71 12.77 13.58
N VAL A 274 -2.65 11.53 13.08
CA VAL A 274 -1.73 11.23 11.96
C VAL A 274 -2.28 11.75 10.64
N PHE A 275 -3.54 12.16 10.61
CA PHE A 275 -4.14 12.84 9.47
C PHE A 275 -4.11 14.35 9.72
N ASP A 276 -3.89 15.12 8.66
CA ASP A 276 -4.09 16.56 8.68
C ASP A 276 -5.58 16.92 8.66
N SER A 277 -5.90 18.22 8.61
CA SER A 277 -7.29 18.70 8.60
C SER A 277 -8.09 18.28 7.36
N VAL A 278 -7.43 17.78 6.31
CA VAL A 278 -8.08 17.30 5.08
C VAL A 278 -8.07 15.77 4.97
N GLY A 279 -7.58 15.06 6.00
CA GLY A 279 -7.58 13.59 6.03
C GLY A 279 -6.38 12.93 5.34
N VAL A 280 -5.32 13.69 5.04
CA VAL A 280 -4.05 13.16 4.48
C VAL A 280 -3.12 12.77 5.61
N LEU A 281 -2.42 11.64 5.48
CA LEU A 281 -1.38 11.28 6.45
C LEU A 281 -0.25 12.32 6.49
N LYS A 282 0.01 12.87 7.68
CA LYS A 282 1.11 13.78 7.98
C LYS A 282 2.46 13.10 7.74
N SER A 283 3.38 13.83 7.14
CA SER A 283 4.76 13.37 6.94
C SER A 283 5.48 13.17 8.27
N ARG A 284 6.52 12.33 8.28
CA ARG A 284 7.38 12.11 9.46
C ARG A 284 7.93 13.43 10.00
N TRP A 285 8.45 14.28 9.12
CA TRP A 285 9.02 15.58 9.49
C TRP A 285 7.99 16.50 10.13
N LEU A 286 6.78 16.60 9.58
CA LEU A 286 5.72 17.43 10.17
C LEU A 286 5.38 16.94 11.57
N ARG A 287 5.35 15.62 11.78
CA ARG A 287 5.11 15.03 13.10
C ARG A 287 6.28 15.23 14.08
N GLU A 288 7.52 15.11 13.60
CA GLU A 288 8.70 15.46 14.40
C GLU A 288 8.65 16.94 14.81
N LEU A 289 8.24 17.83 13.91
CA LEU A 289 8.09 19.25 14.19
C LEU A 289 6.97 19.53 15.20
N GLU A 290 5.79 18.91 15.05
CA GLU A 290 4.68 19.05 16.01
C GLU A 290 5.04 18.52 17.40
N ASN A 291 5.71 17.37 17.48
CA ASN A 291 6.16 16.79 18.75
C ASN A 291 7.24 17.65 19.42
N ASN A 292 8.14 18.24 18.63
CA ASN A 292 9.20 19.12 19.15
C ASN A 292 8.67 20.52 19.50
N ALA A 293 7.64 21.01 18.81
CA ALA A 293 7.02 22.31 19.09
C ALA A 293 6.25 22.33 20.42
N GLY A 294 5.78 21.18 20.93
CA GLY A 294 5.24 21.05 22.28
C GLY A 294 6.31 21.04 23.39
N THR A 295 7.60 21.03 23.01
CA THR A 295 8.76 21.00 23.92
C THR A 295 9.51 22.32 23.84
N GLU A 296 8.88 23.44 24.22
CA GLU A 296 9.59 24.71 24.41
C GLU A 296 10.56 24.57 25.61
N ASP A 297 11.84 24.30 25.32
CA ASP A 297 12.98 25.15 25.71
C ASP A 297 14.33 24.41 25.49
N ARG A 298 14.58 23.92 24.28
CA ARG A 298 15.95 23.58 23.85
C ARG A 298 16.21 24.22 22.50
N GLN A 299 16.84 25.39 22.54
CA GLN A 299 17.53 25.96 21.38
C GLN A 299 18.38 24.85 20.71
N PRO A 300 18.33 24.71 19.38
CA PRO A 300 19.21 23.79 18.67
C PRO A 300 20.67 24.22 18.93
N THR A 301 21.40 23.43 19.72
CA THR A 301 22.80 23.70 20.10
C THR A 301 23.79 23.10 19.10
N GLN A 302 23.41 22.95 17.83
CA GLN A 302 24.36 22.53 16.81
C GLN A 302 24.39 23.49 15.64
N GLU A 303 25.61 23.98 15.43
CA GLU A 303 26.04 24.97 14.48
C GLU A 303 25.58 24.65 13.06
N VAL A 304 25.18 25.72 12.39
CA VAL A 304 25.12 25.91 10.94
C VAL A 304 26.07 24.94 10.23
N ILE A 305 25.48 23.98 9.50
CA ILE A 305 26.19 23.22 8.49
C ILE A 305 26.86 24.25 7.59
N HIS A 306 28.20 24.32 7.64
CA HIS A 306 28.99 25.00 6.64
C HIS A 306 28.67 24.33 5.30
N THR A 307 27.72 24.90 4.56
CA THR A 307 27.61 24.68 3.12
C THR A 307 28.89 25.20 2.51
N LYS A 308 29.85 24.31 2.29
CA LYS A 308 30.92 24.54 1.32
C LYS A 308 30.20 24.71 -0.01
N HIS A 309 30.01 25.97 -0.41
CA HIS A 309 29.73 26.31 -1.78
C HIS A 309 30.81 25.67 -2.64
N HIS A 310 30.50 24.54 -3.27
CA HIS A 310 31.28 24.08 -4.41
C HIS A 310 31.15 25.18 -5.46
N ALA A 311 32.25 25.88 -5.72
CA ALA A 311 32.35 26.76 -6.85
C ALA A 311 32.04 25.94 -8.11
N ILE A 312 30.98 26.32 -8.82
CA ILE A 312 30.68 25.81 -10.16
C ILE A 312 31.83 26.28 -11.05
N ALA A 313 32.79 25.38 -11.28
CA ALA A 313 33.84 25.63 -12.26
C ALA A 313 33.18 25.70 -13.64
N ALA A 314 33.19 26.89 -14.24
CA ALA A 314 32.80 27.11 -15.62
C ALA A 314 33.62 26.17 -16.52
N ARG A 315 32.95 25.18 -17.12
CA ARG A 315 33.55 24.35 -18.17
C ARG A 315 33.82 25.24 -19.37
N HIS A 316 35.09 25.58 -19.56
CA HIS A 316 35.60 26.04 -20.85
C HIS A 316 35.37 24.97 -21.90
N THR A 317 34.47 25.24 -22.84
CA THR A 317 34.37 24.53 -24.11
C THR A 317 35.64 24.78 -24.92
N LYS A 318 36.57 23.82 -24.92
CA LYS A 318 37.54 23.69 -26.01
C LYS A 318 37.03 22.64 -26.97
N ASN A 319 36.53 23.12 -28.12
CA ASN A 319 36.40 22.34 -29.33
C ASN A 319 37.74 21.70 -29.65
N ASN A 320 37.80 20.37 -29.68
CA ASN A 320 38.75 19.69 -30.55
C ASN A 320 37.98 18.63 -31.33
N VAL A 321 37.79 18.95 -32.61
CA VAL A 321 37.30 18.04 -33.64
C VAL A 321 38.47 17.12 -33.94
N ASP A 322 38.33 15.83 -33.67
CA ASP A 322 39.09 14.82 -34.39
C ASP A 322 38.15 13.70 -34.85
N VAL A 323 38.07 13.64 -36.18
CA VAL A 323 37.36 12.65 -36.98
C VAL A 323 38.14 11.35 -36.93
N ILE A 324 37.57 10.29 -36.36
CA ILE A 324 38.00 8.93 -36.69
C ILE A 324 36.78 8.07 -36.98
N SER A 325 36.65 7.76 -38.26
CA SER A 325 35.74 6.75 -38.80
C SER A 325 36.15 5.38 -38.29
N GLN A 326 35.19 4.56 -37.84
CA GLN A 326 35.33 3.11 -37.99
C GLN A 326 34.00 2.48 -38.42
N ARG A 327 34.11 1.84 -39.58
CA ARG A 327 33.18 0.92 -40.24
C ARG A 327 32.80 -0.22 -39.31
N TRP A 328 31.55 -0.65 -39.40
CA TRP A 328 31.14 -2.02 -39.13
C TRP A 328 30.37 -2.53 -40.35
N CYS A 329 31.01 -3.41 -41.11
CA CYS A 329 30.37 -4.46 -41.91
C CYS A 329 30.82 -5.78 -41.27
N ASP A 330 29.93 -6.57 -40.69
CA ASP A 330 29.23 -7.70 -41.30
C ASP A 330 28.22 -8.28 -40.29
#